data_AF-A0A931S6V2-F1
#
_entry.id   AF-A0A931S6V2-F1
#
_cell.length_a   1.000
_cell.length_b   1.000
_cell.length_c   1.000
_cell.angle_alpha   90.00
_cell.angle_beta   90.00
_cell.angle_gamma   90.00
#
_symmetry.space_group_name_H-M   'P 1'
#
loop_
_entity.id
_entity.type
_entity.pdbx_description
1 polymer ?
#
loop_
_entity_poly.entity_id
_entity_poly.type
_entity_poly.pdbx_seq_one_letter_code
_entity_poly.pdbx_strand_id
1 'polypeptide(L)'
;METSDLSSLPGGNAVHQGLEDLAAGKESETALLVLIGAPRLRRLGLEIPEDKANMPEHRLYQLLARSDPDSAHSRYNALIRCLVSFERALEHAIYSKRSW
;
A
#
# COMPACT_ATOMS: atom_id res chain seq x y z
N MET A 1 5.29 6.38 14.74
CA MET A 1 3.85 6.50 14.45
C MET A 1 3.27 5.14 14.71
N GLU A 2 2.35 5.00 15.66
CA GLU A 2 1.75 3.69 15.95
C GLU A 2 0.94 3.22 14.73
N THR A 3 0.98 1.91 14.45
CA THR A 3 0.32 1.31 13.28
C THR A 3 -1.20 1.53 13.27
N SER A 4 -1.80 1.71 14.44
CA SER A 4 -3.22 2.06 14.60
C SER A 4 -3.60 3.47 14.12
N ASP A 5 -2.63 4.38 13.96
CA ASP A 5 -2.87 5.73 13.42
C ASP A 5 -3.02 5.70 11.89
N LEU A 6 -2.46 4.67 11.24
CA LEU A 6 -2.52 4.48 9.79
C LEU A 6 -3.89 4.01 9.32
N SER A 7 -4.51 3.04 10.00
CA SER A 7 -5.82 2.48 9.63
C SER A 7 -6.96 3.50 9.67
N SER A 8 -6.78 4.59 10.43
CA SER A 8 -7.74 5.69 10.53
C SER A 8 -7.75 6.60 9.29
N LEU A 9 -6.75 6.49 8.41
CA LEU A 9 -6.68 7.26 7.16
C LEU A 9 -7.45 6.53 6.02
N PRO A 10 -7.99 7.26 5.04
CA PRO A 10 -8.57 6.66 3.84
C PRO A 10 -7.58 5.69 3.17
N GLY A 11 -7.99 4.43 2.99
CA GLY A 11 -7.10 3.38 2.44
C GLY A 11 -6.07 2.81 3.42
N GLY A 12 -6.08 3.27 4.67
CA GLY A 12 -5.19 2.86 5.74
C GLY A 12 -5.26 1.38 6.09
N ASN A 13 -6.46 0.79 6.09
CA ASN A 13 -6.62 -0.65 6.34
C ASN A 13 -5.85 -1.51 5.34
N ALA A 14 -5.86 -1.14 4.05
CA ALA A 14 -5.15 -1.90 3.02
C ALA A 14 -3.64 -1.81 3.20
N VAL A 15 -3.12 -0.62 3.53
CA VAL A 15 -1.69 -0.43 3.80
C VAL A 15 -1.26 -1.12 5.08
N HIS A 16 -2.04 -1.00 6.16
CA HIS A 16 -1.78 -1.69 7.42
C HIS A 16 -1.71 -3.21 7.21
N GLN A 17 -2.72 -3.79 6.58
CA GLN A 17 -2.70 -5.23 6.27
C GLN A 17 -1.52 -5.63 5.38
N GLY A 18 -1.15 -4.79 4.41
CA GLY A 18 0.01 -5.04 3.55
C GLY A 18 1.33 -5.02 4.31
N LEU A 19 1.49 -4.14 5.31
CA LEU A 19 2.66 -4.12 6.18
C LEU A 19 2.74 -5.38 7.05
N GLU A 20 1.61 -5.81 7.63
CA GLU A 20 1.52 -7.05 8.39
C GLU A 20 1.85 -8.28 7.52
N ASP A 21 1.31 -8.33 6.30
CA ASP A 21 1.61 -9.41 5.35
C ASP A 21 3.10 -9.42 4.96
N LEU A 22 3.72 -8.25 4.72
CA LEU A 22 5.15 -8.15 4.44
C LEU A 22 6.00 -8.58 5.64
N ALA A 23 5.61 -8.20 6.86
CA ALA A 23 6.29 -8.64 8.09
C ALA A 23 6.21 -10.16 8.28
N ALA A 24 5.09 -10.77 7.87
CA ALA A 24 4.90 -12.22 7.85
C ALA A 24 5.57 -12.92 6.66
N GLY A 25 6.23 -12.20 5.75
CA GLY A 25 6.84 -12.76 4.54
C GLY A 25 5.82 -13.26 3.51
N LYS A 26 4.58 -12.78 3.58
CA LYS A 26 3.47 -13.19 2.72
C LYS A 26 3.31 -12.25 1.54
N GLU A 27 3.27 -12.82 0.34
CA GLU A 27 2.93 -12.10 -0.88
C GLU A 27 1.41 -12.09 -1.09
N SER A 28 0.76 -10.99 -0.68
CA SER A 28 -0.67 -10.75 -0.86
C SER A 28 -0.94 -9.55 -1.77
N GLU A 29 -2.21 -9.35 -2.15
CA GLU A 29 -2.64 -8.14 -2.89
C GLU A 29 -2.24 -6.86 -2.17
N THR A 30 -2.46 -6.80 -0.85
CA THR A 30 -2.13 -5.66 0.00
C THR A 30 -0.63 -5.49 0.21
N ALA A 31 0.14 -6.59 0.34
CA ALA A 31 1.59 -6.54 0.41
C ALA A 31 2.20 -5.96 -0.87
N LEU A 32 1.74 -6.45 -2.03
CA LEU A 32 2.19 -5.95 -3.34
C LEU A 32 1.77 -4.49 -3.53
N LEU A 33 0.58 -4.10 -3.07
CA LEU A 33 0.15 -2.69 -3.08
C LEU A 33 1.10 -1.78 -2.29
N VAL A 34 1.51 -2.22 -1.09
CA VAL A 34 2.49 -1.48 -0.27
C VAL A 34 3.86 -1.40 -0.96
N LEU A 35 4.29 -2.46 -1.64
CA LEU A 35 5.54 -2.45 -2.41
C LEU A 35 5.48 -1.50 -3.62
N ILE A 36 4.33 -1.38 -4.29
CA ILE A 36 4.11 -0.40 -5.37
C ILE A 36 4.27 1.03 -4.83
N GLY A 37 3.64 1.35 -3.70
CA GLY A 37 3.74 2.67 -3.05
C GLY A 37 5.05 2.93 -2.31
N ALA A 38 5.93 1.93 -2.22
CA ALA A 38 7.09 1.98 -1.33
C ALA A 38 8.00 3.21 -1.53
N PRO A 39 8.29 3.69 -2.75
CA PRO A 39 9.12 4.88 -2.93
C PRO A 39 8.56 6.13 -2.23
N ARG A 40 7.24 6.34 -2.26
CA ARG A 40 6.61 7.51 -1.63
C ARG A 40 6.35 7.29 -0.16
N LEU A 41 5.86 6.12 0.22
CA LEU A 41 5.61 5.77 1.62
C LEU A 41 6.89 5.84 2.46
N ARG A 42 8.05 5.42 1.92
CA ARG A 42 9.36 5.62 2.58
C ARG A 42 9.72 7.09 2.78
N ARG A 43 9.45 7.95 1.79
CA ARG A 43 9.65 9.41 1.92
C ARG A 43 8.76 10.02 3.00
N LEU A 44 7.59 9.44 3.24
CA LEU A 44 6.67 9.82 4.30
C LEU A 44 7.02 9.16 5.66
N GLY A 45 8.12 8.40 5.73
CA GLY A 45 8.66 7.84 6.98
C GLY A 45 8.15 6.45 7.34
N LEU A 46 7.50 5.72 6.42
CA LEU A 46 7.15 4.31 6.65
C LEU A 46 8.33 3.40 6.31
N GLU A 47 8.56 2.42 7.17
CA GLU A 47 9.55 1.36 6.95
C GLU A 47 8.94 0.28 6.06
N ILE A 48 9.42 0.19 4.81
CA ILE A 48 8.95 -0.82 3.85
C ILE A 48 10.18 -1.56 3.32
N PRO A 49 10.21 -2.91 3.38
CA PRO A 49 11.33 -3.69 2.86
C PRO A 49 11.51 -3.50 1.36
N GLU A 50 12.75 -3.58 0.87
CA GLU A 50 13.02 -3.57 -0.57
C GLU A 50 12.44 -4.81 -1.26
N ASP A 51 11.81 -4.60 -2.41
CA ASP A 51 11.34 -5.71 -3.25
C ASP A 51 12.47 -6.20 -4.15
N LYS A 52 13.11 -7.31 -3.76
CA LYS A 52 14.21 -7.92 -4.52
C LYS A 52 13.77 -8.52 -5.85
N ALA A 53 12.50 -8.93 -5.97
CA ALA A 53 12.00 -9.59 -7.17
C ALA A 53 11.73 -8.59 -8.31
N ASN A 54 11.65 -7.29 -8.00
CA ASN A 54 11.22 -6.22 -8.90
C ASN A 54 9.78 -6.45 -9.45
N MET A 55 9.20 -5.41 -10.04
CA MET A 55 7.89 -5.45 -10.73
C MET A 55 6.66 -5.80 -9.84
N PRO A 56 6.47 -5.18 -8.67
CA PRO A 56 5.33 -5.48 -7.80
C PRO A 56 3.96 -5.22 -8.48
N GLU A 57 3.88 -4.25 -9.41
CA GLU A 57 2.67 -3.98 -10.21
C GLU A 57 2.25 -5.19 -11.07
N HIS A 58 3.21 -5.82 -11.75
CA HIS A 58 2.93 -6.97 -12.60
C HIS A 58 2.50 -8.18 -11.77
N ARG A 59 3.14 -8.41 -10.62
CA ARG A 59 2.77 -9.47 -9.69
C ARG A 59 1.37 -9.26 -9.12
N LEU A 60 1.02 -8.02 -8.76
CA LEU A 60 -0.32 -7.70 -8.29
C LEU A 60 -1.36 -8.01 -9.37
N TYR A 61 -1.11 -7.55 -10.60
CA TYR A 61 -2.02 -7.81 -11.72
C TYR A 61 -2.19 -9.31 -11.97
N GLN A 62 -1.11 -10.09 -11.94
CA GLN A 62 -1.17 -11.55 -12.11
C GLN A 62 -1.97 -12.23 -10.99
N LEU A 63 -1.81 -11.80 -9.73
CA LEU A 63 -2.55 -12.37 -8.60
C LEU A 63 -4.06 -12.10 -8.73
N LEU A 64 -4.42 -10.87 -9.12
CA LEU A 64 -5.81 -10.49 -9.40
C LEU A 64 -6.39 -11.29 -10.56
N ALA A 65 -5.64 -11.38 -11.68
CA ALA A 65 -6.08 -12.09 -12.87
C ALA A 65 -6.22 -13.60 -12.67
N ARG A 66 -5.44 -14.21 -11.76
CA ARG A 66 -5.62 -15.62 -11.39
C ARG A 66 -6.94 -15.88 -10.65
N SER A 67 -7.40 -14.90 -9.87
CA SER A 67 -8.60 -15.04 -9.05
C SER A 67 -9.87 -14.73 -9.85
N ASP A 68 -9.83 -13.66 -10.64
CA ASP A 68 -10.93 -13.24 -11.51
C ASP A 68 -10.38 -12.35 -12.65
N PRO A 69 -10.12 -12.91 -13.84
CA PRO A 69 -9.58 -12.18 -14.98
C PRO A 69 -10.44 -10.99 -15.42
N ASP A 70 -11.77 -11.15 -15.40
CA ASP A 70 -12.71 -10.16 -15.95
C ASP A 70 -12.76 -8.89 -15.09
N SER A 71 -12.53 -9.03 -13.78
CA SER A 71 -12.46 -7.89 -12.85
C SER A 71 -11.04 -7.43 -12.51
N ALA A 72 -9.99 -8.12 -12.99
CA ALA A 72 -8.60 -7.84 -12.59
C ALA A 72 -8.20 -6.38 -12.79
N HIS A 73 -8.55 -5.80 -13.93
CA HIS A 73 -8.23 -4.40 -14.25
C HIS A 73 -8.99 -3.42 -13.33
N SER A 74 -10.28 -3.64 -13.07
CA SER A 74 -11.07 -2.74 -12.23
C SER A 74 -10.65 -2.82 -10.76
N ARG A 75 -10.33 -4.03 -10.27
CA ARG A 75 -9.77 -4.29 -8.94
C ARG A 75 -8.40 -3.65 -8.77
N TYR A 76 -7.51 -3.82 -9.75
CA TYR A 76 -6.20 -3.16 -9.77
C TYR A 76 -6.35 -1.65 -9.64
N ASN A 77 -7.16 -1.03 -10.49
CA ASN A 77 -7.39 0.42 -10.45
C ASN A 77 -8.01 0.88 -9.13
N ALA A 78 -8.88 0.08 -8.51
CA ALA A 78 -9.44 0.39 -7.20
C ALA A 78 -8.36 0.39 -6.10
N LEU A 79 -7.47 -0.60 -6.10
CA LEU A 79 -6.35 -0.68 -5.17
C LEU A 79 -5.38 0.51 -5.35
N ILE A 80 -5.03 0.87 -6.59
CA ILE A 80 -4.15 2.02 -6.85
C ILE A 80 -4.78 3.33 -6.36
N ARG A 81 -6.08 3.56 -6.63
CA ARG A 81 -6.76 4.75 -6.11
C ARG A 81 -6.79 4.78 -4.58
N CYS A 82 -7.00 3.62 -3.96
CA CYS A 82 -6.97 3.46 -2.51
C CYS A 82 -5.60 3.87 -1.94
N LEU A 83 -4.51 3.37 -2.53
CA LEU A 83 -3.14 3.72 -2.15
C LEU A 83 -2.86 5.22 -2.32
N VAL A 84 -3.19 5.81 -3.47
CA VAL A 84 -2.95 7.25 -3.70
C VAL A 84 -3.73 8.13 -2.72
N SER A 85 -4.95 7.71 -2.36
CA SER A 85 -5.77 8.40 -1.35
C SER A 85 -5.07 8.37 0.02
N PHE A 86 -4.58 7.21 0.42
CA PHE A 86 -3.82 7.04 1.66
C PHE A 86 -2.56 7.90 1.71
N GLU A 87 -1.74 7.86 0.67
CA GLU A 87 -0.49 8.63 0.60
C GLU A 87 -0.73 10.13 0.80
N ARG A 88 -1.79 10.67 0.17
CA ARG A 88 -2.19 12.07 0.33
C ARG A 88 -2.64 12.36 1.76
N ALA A 89 -3.52 11.53 2.31
CA ALA A 89 -4.02 11.72 3.66
C ALA A 89 -2.88 11.67 4.70
N LEU A 90 -1.95 10.74 4.53
CA LEU A 90 -0.76 10.62 5.38
C LEU A 90 0.14 11.85 5.27
N GLU A 91 0.42 12.31 4.05
CA GLU A 91 1.19 13.53 3.81
C GLU A 91 0.55 14.74 4.52
N HIS A 92 -0.76 14.92 4.38
CA HIS A 92 -1.50 15.97 5.07
C HIS A 92 -1.42 15.84 6.61
N ALA A 93 -1.55 14.64 7.15
CA ALA A 93 -1.44 14.39 8.59
C ALA A 93 -0.04 14.73 9.12
N ILE A 94 1.01 14.39 8.36
CA ILE A 94 2.41 14.72 8.70
C ILE A 94 2.63 16.24 8.69
N TYR A 95 2.12 16.96 7.69
CA TYR A 95 2.25 18.41 7.61
C TYR A 95 1.49 19.13 8.73
N SER A 96 0.28 18.67 9.06
CA SER A 96 -0.53 19.22 10.15
C SER A 96 0.17 19.09 11.51
N LYS A 97 0.82 17.94 11.78
CA LYS A 97 1.54 17.70 13.04
C LYS A 97 2.83 18.54 13.18
N ARG A 98 3.40 19.06 12.07
CA ARG A 98 4.67 19.83 12.09
C ARG A 98 4.48 21.36 12.13
N SER A 99 3.25 21.85 12.05
CA SER A 99 2.94 23.29 12.01
C SER A 99 2.74 23.94 13.40
N TRP A 100 3.33 23.39 14.47
CA TRP A 100 3.26 23.92 15.84
C TRP A 100 4.65 24.02 16.45
#